data_AF-A0A9D4KUP3-F1
#
_entry.id   AF-A0A9D4KUP3-F1
#
_cell.length_a   1.000
_cell.length_b   1.000
_cell.length_c   1.000
_cell.angle_alpha   90.00
_cell.angle_beta   90.00
_cell.angle_gamma   90.00
#
_symmetry.space_group_name_H-M   'P 1'
#
loop_
_entity.id
_entity.type
_entity.pdbx_description
1 polymer ?
#
loop_
_entity_poly.entity_id
_entity_poly.type
_entity_poly.pdbx_seq_one_letter_code
_entity_poly.pdbx_strand_id
1 'polypeptide(L)'
;MQYNVISQLDLADMPQDICGISPTQVAVAYNNYDSYEDYDAYDIAFEWCTIQFLTVNSRHIALDRELTFKHRCYGIAHYKSSLYVTSGTELYQYTLGCRMLKTIYGDPSDLYTGKLP
;
A
#
# COMPACT_ATOMS: atom_id res chain seq x y z
N MET A 1 -8.11 8.74 30.92
CA MET A 1 -9.13 8.08 30.07
C MET A 1 -8.54 6.79 29.58
N GLN A 2 -9.16 5.66 29.91
CA GLN A 2 -8.70 4.33 29.51
C GLN A 2 -9.45 3.97 28.22
N TYR A 3 -8.74 3.89 27.09
CA TYR A 3 -9.33 3.44 25.84
C TYR A 3 -9.51 1.92 25.94
N ASN A 4 -10.74 1.44 25.74
CA ASN A 4 -10.98 0.02 25.55
C ASN A 4 -10.40 -0.36 24.19
N VAL A 5 -9.19 -0.91 24.18
CA VAL A 5 -8.58 -1.48 22.97
C VAL A 5 -9.36 -2.75 22.64
N ILE A 6 -10.18 -2.69 21.58
CA ILE A 6 -11.05 -3.81 21.17
C ILE A 6 -10.24 -4.93 20.51
N SER A 7 -9.08 -4.59 19.93
CA SER A 7 -8.10 -5.51 19.35
C SER A 7 -6.85 -4.74 18.93
N GLN A 8 -5.66 -5.30 19.16
CA GLN A 8 -4.39 -4.78 18.67
C GLN A 8 -3.72 -5.88 17.85
N LEU A 9 -3.31 -5.54 16.63
CA LEU A 9 -2.39 -6.35 15.84
C LEU A 9 -1.04 -5.65 15.91
N ASP A 10 0.04 -6.40 16.06
CA ASP A 10 1.40 -5.87 15.88
C ASP A 10 1.56 -5.58 14.38
N LEU A 11 1.14 -4.38 13.97
CA LEU A 11 1.33 -3.88 12.62
C LEU A 11 2.78 -3.48 12.45
N ALA A 12 3.33 -3.72 11.26
CA ALA A 12 4.61 -3.14 10.86
C ALA A 12 4.54 -1.59 10.96
N ASP A 13 5.69 -0.95 11.13
CA ASP A 13 5.83 0.46 11.48
C ASP A 13 4.84 1.42 10.76
N MET A 14 4.31 2.36 11.56
CA MET A 14 3.40 3.47 11.25
C MET A 14 2.64 3.39 9.89
N PRO A 15 1.33 3.01 9.89
CA PRO A 15 0.56 2.90 8.66
C PRO A 15 0.48 4.26 7.94
N GLN A 16 0.69 4.23 6.63
CA GLN A 16 0.66 5.42 5.78
C GLN A 16 -0.78 5.87 5.48
N ASP A 17 -1.66 4.91 5.22
CA ASP A 17 -3.08 5.15 4.94
C ASP A 17 -3.92 3.90 5.25
N ILE A 18 -5.21 4.11 5.48
CA ILE A 18 -6.20 3.06 5.79
C ILE A 18 -7.49 3.30 5.00
N CYS A 19 -7.99 2.25 4.36
CA CYS A 19 -9.22 2.29 3.58
C CYS A 19 -10.19 1.19 3.99
N GLY A 20 -11.46 1.53 4.22
CA GLY A 20 -12.52 0.56 4.45
C GLY A 20 -12.96 -0.12 3.14
N ILE A 21 -12.89 -1.46 3.10
CA ILE A 21 -13.31 -2.27 1.95
C ILE A 21 -14.75 -2.77 2.14
N SER A 22 -15.07 -3.22 3.36
CA SER A 22 -16.39 -3.73 3.73
C SER A 22 -16.61 -3.49 5.24
N PRO A 23 -17.81 -3.79 5.79
CA PRO A 23 -18.07 -3.67 7.23
C PRO A 23 -17.09 -4.45 8.12
N THR A 24 -16.42 -5.48 7.58
CA THR A 24 -15.48 -6.34 8.31
C THR A 24 -14.10 -6.39 7.67
N GLN A 25 -13.80 -5.55 6.67
CA GLN A 25 -12.51 -5.58 5.99
C GLN A 25 -11.93 -4.19 5.78
N VAL A 26 -10.66 -4.03 6.12
CA VAL A 26 -9.88 -2.82 5.88
C VAL A 26 -8.62 -3.17 5.08
N ALA A 27 -8.15 -2.23 4.28
CA ALA A 27 -6.83 -2.26 3.66
C ALA A 27 -5.95 -1.24 4.39
N VAL A 28 -4.73 -1.63 4.76
CA VAL A 28 -3.77 -0.75 5.44
C VAL A 28 -2.48 -0.74 4.64
N ALA A 29 -2.01 0.45 4.28
CA ALA A 29 -0.80 0.64 3.49
C ALA A 29 0.40 0.95 4.39
N TYR A 30 1.53 0.31 4.08
CA TYR A 30 2.82 0.53 4.73
C TYR A 30 3.87 0.76 3.65
N ASN A 31 4.59 1.88 3.75
CA ASN A 31 5.79 2.07 2.96
C ASN A 31 6.95 1.45 3.75
N ASN A 32 7.47 0.34 3.26
CA ASN A 32 8.63 -0.32 3.85
C ASN A 32 9.88 0.41 3.36
N TYR A 33 10.52 1.10 4.30
CA TYR A 33 11.90 1.50 4.14
C TYR A 33 12.74 0.29 4.49
N ASP A 34 13.04 -0.57 3.52
CA ASP A 34 14.21 -1.43 3.67
C ASP A 34 15.40 -0.48 3.79
N SER A 35 15.84 -0.24 5.02
CA SER A 35 17.08 0.45 5.33
C SER A 35 18.20 -0.37 4.70
N TYR A 36 18.69 0.07 3.55
CA TYR A 36 19.90 -0.50 2.96
C TYR A 36 21.09 -0.17 3.86
N GLU A 37 21.46 -1.11 4.73
CA GLU A 37 22.85 -1.33 5.09
C GLU A 37 23.59 -1.86 3.84
N ASP A 38 23.75 -1.04 2.80
CA ASP A 38 24.80 -1.18 1.78
C ASP A 38 24.80 0.08 0.91
N TYR A 39 25.39 1.13 1.49
CA TYR A 39 25.87 2.31 0.78
C TYR A 39 27.01 1.86 -0.15
N ASP A 40 26.73 1.59 -1.43
CA ASP A 40 27.71 1.76 -2.53
C ASP A 40 27.13 1.59 -3.96
N ALA A 41 25.82 1.72 -4.15
CA ALA A 41 25.22 1.76 -5.50
C ALA A 41 24.43 3.05 -5.71
N TYR A 42 25.02 4.00 -6.44
CA TYR A 42 24.27 5.03 -7.15
C TYR A 42 23.31 4.38 -8.15
N ASP A 43 22.10 3.99 -7.73
CA ASP A 43 20.87 4.03 -8.55
C ASP A 43 19.68 3.47 -7.74
N ILE A 44 18.80 4.41 -7.34
CA ILE A 44 17.39 4.23 -6.97
C ILE A 44 17.10 3.18 -5.87
N ALA A 45 17.07 3.63 -4.61
CA ALA A 45 16.40 2.89 -3.54
C ALA A 45 14.93 2.68 -3.93
N PHE A 46 14.56 1.44 -4.26
CA PHE A 46 13.17 1.10 -4.53
C PHE A 46 12.42 1.00 -3.21
N GLU A 47 11.49 1.91 -2.99
CA GLU A 47 10.58 1.81 -1.84
C GLU A 47 9.50 0.80 -2.15
N TRP A 48 9.48 -0.25 -1.34
CA TRP A 48 8.45 -1.27 -1.40
C TRP A 48 7.27 -0.80 -0.55
N CYS A 49 6.08 -0.78 -1.13
CA CYS A 49 4.88 -0.62 -0.34
C CYS A 49 4.15 -1.96 -0.25
N THR A 50 3.64 -2.24 0.94
CA THR A 50 2.78 -3.38 1.23
C THR A 50 1.41 -2.88 1.66
N ILE A 51 0.36 -3.37 1.03
CA ILE A 51 -1.02 -3.20 1.47
C ILE A 51 -1.48 -4.50 2.11
N GLN A 52 -1.75 -4.47 3.40
CA GLN A 52 -2.33 -5.59 4.14
C GLN A 52 -3.85 -5.47 4.16
N PHE A 53 -4.53 -6.54 3.76
CA PHE A 53 -5.98 -6.65 3.89
C PHE A 53 -6.29 -7.37 5.20
N LEU A 54 -6.89 -6.64 6.14
CA LEU A 54 -7.21 -7.14 7.46
C LEU A 54 -8.72 -7.41 7.56
N THR A 55 -9.08 -8.58 8.08
CA THR A 55 -10.46 -8.93 8.38
C THR A 55 -10.71 -8.78 9.88
N VAL A 56 -11.78 -8.06 10.23
CA VAL A 56 -12.21 -7.80 11.60
C VAL A 56 -13.44 -8.65 11.92
N ASN A 57 -13.25 -9.65 12.75
CA ASN A 57 -14.32 -10.54 13.23
C ASN A 57 -14.32 -10.55 14.75
N SER A 58 -15.45 -10.22 15.38
CA SER A 58 -15.69 -10.40 16.83
C SER A 58 -14.45 -10.22 17.73
N ARG A 59 -13.90 -9.00 17.78
CA ARG A 59 -12.72 -8.60 18.59
C ARG A 59 -11.37 -9.17 18.15
N HIS A 60 -11.31 -9.81 16.99
CA HIS A 60 -10.07 -10.29 16.39
C HIS A 60 -9.84 -9.63 15.04
N ILE A 61 -8.59 -9.23 14.81
CA ILE A 61 -8.09 -8.76 13.52
C ILE A 61 -7.15 -9.84 13.00
N ALA A 62 -7.38 -10.30 11.78
CA ALA A 62 -6.52 -11.26 11.11
C ALA A 62 -6.06 -10.70 9.77
N LEU A 63 -4.79 -10.93 9.44
CA LEU A 63 -4.29 -10.72 8.09
C LEU A 63 -4.91 -11.76 7.17
N ASP A 64 -5.62 -11.31 6.14
CA ASP A 64 -6.21 -12.18 5.12
C ASP A 64 -5.23 -12.37 3.95
N ARG A 65 -4.68 -11.26 3.44
CA ARG A 65 -3.78 -11.25 2.27
C ARG A 65 -3.00 -9.95 2.18
N GLU A 66 -2.00 -9.95 1.31
CA GLU A 66 -1.11 -8.81 1.08
C GLU A 66 -0.93 -8.51 -0.41
N LEU A 67 -0.77 -7.24 -0.73
CA LEU A 67 -0.37 -6.74 -2.04
C LEU A 67 0.94 -5.96 -1.87
N THR A 68 2.00 -6.39 -2.55
CA THR A 68 3.31 -5.73 -2.50
C THR A 68 3.68 -5.18 -3.88
N PHE A 69 4.21 -3.97 -3.92
CA PHE A 69 4.64 -3.30 -5.15
C PHE A 69 5.83 -2.37 -4.91
N LYS A 70 6.56 -2.05 -5.98
CA LYS A 70 7.82 -1.29 -5.97
C LYS A 70 7.62 0.20 -6.24
N HIS A 71 6.75 0.84 -5.47
CA HIS A 71 6.61 2.29 -5.47
C HIS A 71 6.02 2.75 -4.14
N ARG A 72 6.27 4.02 -3.78
CA ARG A 72 5.58 4.67 -2.66
C ARG A 72 4.07 4.62 -2.84
N CYS A 73 3.37 4.43 -1.74
CA CYS A 73 1.94 4.68 -1.64
C CYS A 73 1.71 6.00 -0.90
N TYR A 74 0.94 6.91 -1.52
CA TYR A 74 0.52 8.17 -0.90
C TYR A 74 -0.96 8.16 -0.50
N GLY A 75 -1.72 7.18 -0.97
CA GLY A 75 -3.12 7.01 -0.61
C GLY A 75 -3.76 5.79 -1.24
N ILE A 76 -4.77 5.28 -0.57
CA ILE A 76 -5.59 4.16 -1.02
C ILE A 76 -7.07 4.51 -0.98
N ALA A 77 -7.78 4.16 -2.04
CA ALA A 77 -9.22 4.37 -2.14
C ALA A 77 -9.93 3.12 -2.65
N HIS A 78 -11.09 2.81 -2.07
CA HIS A 78 -11.90 1.69 -2.48
C HIS A 78 -13.14 2.17 -3.25
N TYR A 79 -13.37 1.57 -4.42
CA TYR A 79 -14.60 1.80 -5.18
C TYR A 79 -15.04 0.51 -5.89
N LYS A 80 -16.27 0.09 -5.60
CA LYS A 80 -16.90 -1.14 -6.11
C LYS A 80 -16.09 -2.41 -5.78
N SER A 81 -15.41 -2.98 -6.76
CA SER A 81 -14.62 -4.22 -6.64
C SER A 81 -13.13 -3.96 -6.89
N SER A 82 -12.71 -2.71 -6.74
CA SER A 82 -11.35 -2.26 -7.03
C SER A 82 -10.77 -1.43 -5.90
N LEU A 83 -9.48 -1.64 -5.67
CA LEU A 83 -8.64 -0.81 -4.86
C LEU A 83 -7.81 0.09 -5.77
N TYR A 84 -7.79 1.37 -5.47
CA TYR A 84 -7.04 2.39 -6.18
C TYR A 84 -5.88 2.81 -5.29
N VAL A 85 -4.68 2.83 -5.84
CA VAL A 85 -3.44 3.11 -5.11
C VAL A 85 -2.72 4.23 -5.83
N THR A 86 -2.41 5.32 -5.13
CA THR A 86 -1.64 6.43 -5.69
C THR A 86 -0.16 6.31 -5.34
N SER A 87 0.70 6.55 -6.32
CA SER A 87 2.10 6.91 -6.13
C SER A 87 2.30 8.41 -6.35
N GLY A 88 3.56 8.85 -6.37
CA GLY A 88 3.89 10.25 -6.65
C GLY A 88 3.60 10.65 -8.11
N THR A 89 3.56 9.67 -9.01
CA THR A 89 3.45 9.91 -10.47
C THR A 89 2.31 9.12 -11.11
N GLU A 90 1.79 8.07 -10.47
CA GLU A 90 0.83 7.15 -11.07
C GLU A 90 -0.36 6.83 -10.16
N LEU A 91 -1.47 6.41 -10.77
CA LEU A 91 -2.65 5.87 -10.11
C LEU A 91 -2.90 4.46 -10.65
N TYR A 92 -2.81 3.46 -9.79
CA TYR A 92 -3.01 2.07 -10.14
C TYR A 92 -4.37 1.57 -9.69
N GLN A 93 -4.95 0.66 -10.47
CA GLN A 93 -6.16 -0.06 -10.12
C GLN A 93 -5.83 -1.53 -9.88
N TYR A 94 -6.18 -2.04 -8.71
CA TYR A 94 -6.08 -3.44 -8.35
C TYR A 94 -7.47 -4.04 -8.13
N THR A 95 -7.62 -5.33 -8.41
CA THR A 95 -8.72 -6.10 -7.84
C THR A 95 -8.52 -6.23 -6.33
N LEU A 96 -9.59 -6.48 -5.59
CA LEU A 96 -9.47 -6.82 -4.17
C LEU A 96 -8.63 -8.09 -3.94
N GLY A 97 -8.56 -9.00 -4.92
CA GLY A 97 -7.68 -10.17 -4.92
C GLY A 97 -6.22 -9.88 -5.31
N CYS A 98 -5.74 -8.64 -5.11
CA CYS A 98 -4.34 -8.22 -5.30
C CYS A 98 -3.80 -8.36 -6.73
N ARG A 99 -4.68 -8.41 -7.75
CA ARG A 99 -4.26 -8.41 -9.16
C ARG A 99 -4.31 -7.00 -9.71
N MET A 100 -3.19 -6.49 -10.23
CA MET A 100 -3.20 -5.23 -10.96
C MET A 100 -4.07 -5.36 -12.22
N LEU A 101 -5.02 -4.45 -12.39
CA LEU A 101 -5.85 -4.35 -13.58
C LEU A 101 -5.23 -3.42 -14.61
N LYS A 102 -4.83 -2.21 -14.19
CA LYS A 102 -4.25 -1.18 -15.06
C LYS A 102 -3.67 -0.01 -14.26
N THR A 103 -2.81 0.75 -14.93
CA THR A 103 -2.51 2.14 -14.58
C THR A 103 -3.59 3.05 -15.19
N ILE A 104 -4.25 3.87 -14.37
CA ILE A 104 -5.34 4.78 -14.78
C ILE A 104 -4.79 6.11 -15.27
N TYR A 105 -3.77 6.60 -14.59
CA TYR A 105 -3.05 7.82 -14.88
C TYR A 105 -1.60 7.58 -14.54
N GLY A 106 -0.70 8.00 -15.40
CA GLY A 106 0.73 8.14 -15.09
C GLY A 106 1.17 9.46 -15.68
N ASP A 107 1.79 10.31 -14.89
CA ASP A 107 2.41 11.53 -15.39
C ASP A 107 3.57 11.11 -16.32
N PRO A 108 3.47 11.36 -17.64
CA PRO A 108 4.52 11.02 -18.57
C PRO A 108 5.76 11.90 -18.40
N SER A 109 5.79 12.84 -17.46
CA SER A 109 6.98 13.66 -17.19
C SER A 109 8.23 12.84 -16.78
N ASP A 110 8.07 11.58 -16.38
CA ASP A 110 9.18 10.60 -16.25
C ASP A 110 9.78 10.16 -17.60
N LEU A 111 9.11 10.36 -18.75
CA LEU A 111 9.73 10.25 -20.07
C LEU A 111 10.77 11.37 -20.34
N TYR A 112 10.79 12.43 -19.52
CA TYR A 112 11.68 13.59 -19.70
C TYR A 112 12.87 13.62 -18.73
N THR A 113 13.04 12.65 -17.83
CA THR A 113 14.25 12.52 -17.00
C THR A 113 15.39 11.77 -17.69
N GLY A 114 15.19 11.32 -18.94
CA GLY A 114 16.29 10.85 -19.80
C GLY A 114 16.98 9.57 -19.32
N LYS A 115 16.41 8.83 -18.37
CA LYS A 115 16.89 7.49 -17.97
C LYS A 115 15.86 6.39 -18.32
N LEU A 116 15.87 6.07 -19.62
CA LEU A 116 15.83 4.74 -20.28
C LEU A 116 14.52 3.92 -20.30
N PRO A 117 14.26 3.10 -21.34
CA PRO A 117 15.19 2.51 -22.33
C PRO A 117 15.52 3.33 -23.59
#